data_AF-A0AAW8KXV5-F1
#
_entry.id   AF-A0AAW8KXV5-F1
#
_cell.length_a   1.000
_cell.length_b   1.000
_cell.length_c   1.000
_cell.angle_alpha   90.00
_cell.angle_beta   90.00
_cell.angle_gamma   90.00
#
_symmetry.space_group_name_H-M   'P 1'
#
loop_
_entity.id
_entity.type
_entity.pdbx_description
1 polymer ?
#
loop_
_entity_poly.entity_id
_entity_poly.type
_entity_poly.pdbx_seq_one_letter_code
_entity_poly.pdbx_strand_id
1 'polypeptide(L)'
;SCSEQAKKIYEEKIVALIDQIRTQSEEYKQPERYQDILKSQRLWKAYVDQECSNAGSYIGSPMYSYCPMQEYAERVKQLEEYVN
;
A
#
# COMPACT_ATOMS: atom_id res chain seq x y z
N SER A 1 -8.85 -7.68 15.08
CA SER A 1 -9.51 -6.40 15.45
C SER A 1 -10.12 -5.74 14.21
N CYS A 2 -10.98 -4.73 14.33
CA CYS A 2 -11.53 -4.00 13.16
C CYS A 2 -10.40 -3.39 12.30
N SER A 3 -9.34 -2.89 12.93
CA SER A 3 -8.18 -2.31 12.23
C SER A 3 -7.44 -3.34 11.37
N GLU A 4 -7.25 -4.56 11.86
CA GLU A 4 -6.61 -5.64 11.07
C GLU A 4 -7.46 -6.07 9.88
N GLN A 5 -8.79 -6.17 10.07
CA GLN A 5 -9.72 -6.48 8.99
C GLN A 5 -9.70 -5.40 7.91
N ALA A 6 -9.74 -4.12 8.32
CA ALA A 6 -9.65 -2.99 7.41
C ALA A 6 -8.30 -2.98 6.65
N LYS A 7 -7.17 -3.18 7.35
CA LYS A 7 -5.85 -3.32 6.71
C LYS A 7 -5.87 -4.40 5.63
N LYS A 8 -6.43 -5.58 5.92
CA LYS A 8 -6.52 -6.68 4.95
C LYS A 8 -7.34 -6.31 3.71
N ILE A 9 -8.47 -5.63 3.90
CA ILE A 9 -9.28 -5.14 2.78
C ILE A 9 -8.47 -4.16 1.91
N TYR A 10 -7.73 -3.24 2.53
CA TYR A 10 -6.87 -2.31 1.80
C TYR A 10 -5.70 -3.01 1.10
N GLU A 11 -5.13 -4.05 1.71
CA GLU A 11 -4.08 -4.88 1.10
C GLU A 11 -4.59 -5.57 -0.18
N GLU A 12 -5.77 -6.17 -0.13
CA GLU A 12 -6.42 -6.76 -1.30
C GLU A 12 -6.68 -5.71 -2.40
N LYS A 13 -7.12 -4.50 -2.03
CA LYS A 13 -7.29 -3.38 -2.98
C LYS A 13 -5.96 -2.92 -3.60
N ILE A 14 -4.89 -2.81 -2.83
CA ILE A 14 -3.55 -2.45 -3.34
C ILE A 14 -3.12 -3.45 -4.42
N VAL A 15 -3.29 -4.75 -4.17
CA VAL A 15 -2.94 -5.79 -5.14
C VAL A 15 -3.76 -5.64 -6.42
N ALA A 16 -5.07 -5.42 -6.30
CA ALA A 16 -5.94 -5.23 -7.45
C ALA A 16 -5.55 -3.98 -8.28
N LEU A 17 -5.26 -2.85 -7.62
CA LEU A 17 -4.82 -1.62 -8.28
C LEU A 17 -3.48 -1.80 -8.99
N ILE A 18 -2.53 -2.53 -8.40
CA ILE A 18 -1.24 -2.81 -9.05
C ILE A 18 -1.42 -3.69 -10.30
N ASP A 19 -2.34 -4.66 -10.26
CA ASP A 19 -2.64 -5.48 -11.45
C ASP A 19 -3.35 -4.67 -12.56
N GLN A 20 -4.22 -3.74 -12.18
CA GLN A 20 -4.80 -2.78 -13.13
C GLN A 20 -3.73 -1.87 -13.75
N ILE A 21 -2.81 -1.36 -12.93
CA ILE A 21 -1.67 -0.56 -13.39
C ILE A 21 -0.80 -1.35 -14.35
N ARG A 22 -0.55 -2.64 -14.08
CA ARG A 22 0.16 -3.54 -15.01
C ARG A 22 -0.55 -3.60 -16.36
N THR A 23 -1.84 -3.88 -16.36
CA THR A 23 -2.66 -4.00 -17.58
C THR A 23 -2.67 -2.70 -18.40
N GLN A 24 -2.89 -1.55 -17.76
CA GLN A 24 -2.83 -0.23 -18.42
C GLN A 24 -1.44 0.08 -18.98
N SER A 25 -0.38 -0.30 -18.26
CA SER A 25 1.00 -0.08 -18.71
C SER A 25 1.31 -0.87 -19.99
N GLU A 26 0.76 -2.09 -20.11
CA GLU A 26 0.83 -2.90 -21.33
C GLU A 26 0.04 -2.24 -22.48
N GLU A 27 -1.19 -1.81 -22.22
CA GLU A 27 -2.07 -1.15 -23.21
C GLU A 27 -1.47 0.15 -23.75
N TYR A 28 -0.94 0.99 -22.85
CA TYR A 28 -0.36 2.30 -23.19
C TYR A 28 1.10 2.22 -23.66
N LYS A 29 1.67 1.00 -23.73
CA LYS A 29 3.05 0.74 -24.14
C LYS A 29 4.08 1.50 -23.29
N GLN A 30 3.85 1.53 -21.97
CA GLN A 30 4.71 2.15 -20.95
C GLN A 30 5.24 1.09 -19.98
N PRO A 31 6.09 0.14 -20.42
CA PRO A 31 6.53 -0.99 -19.59
C PRO A 31 7.27 -0.56 -18.31
N GLU A 32 7.94 0.58 -18.32
CA GLU A 32 8.63 1.16 -17.16
C GLU A 32 7.68 1.58 -16.04
N ARG A 33 6.47 2.08 -16.37
CA ARG A 33 5.48 2.57 -15.39
C ARG A 33 5.14 1.50 -14.35
N TYR A 34 4.83 0.29 -14.81
CA TYR A 34 4.54 -0.82 -13.91
C TYR A 34 5.74 -1.19 -13.04
N GLN A 35 6.95 -1.24 -13.62
CA GLN A 35 8.16 -1.60 -12.87
C GLN A 35 8.51 -0.58 -11.79
N ASP A 36 8.39 0.71 -12.10
CA ASP A 36 8.66 1.79 -11.16
C ASP A 36 7.64 1.81 -10.01
N ILE A 37 6.35 1.64 -10.31
CA ILE A 37 5.30 1.58 -9.29
C ILE A 37 5.45 0.32 -8.44
N LEU A 38 5.77 -0.84 -9.03
CA LEU A 38 5.98 -2.09 -8.29
C LEU A 38 7.21 -1.99 -7.38
N LYS A 39 8.29 -1.35 -7.84
CA LYS A 39 9.48 -1.07 -7.01
C LYS A 39 9.11 -0.15 -5.86
N SER A 40 8.38 0.94 -6.13
CA SER A 40 7.86 1.86 -5.10
C SER A 40 7.01 1.12 -4.07
N GLN A 41 6.11 0.21 -4.49
CA GLN A 41 5.28 -0.57 -3.58
C GLN A 41 6.10 -1.41 -2.59
N ARG A 42 7.14 -2.09 -3.07
CA ARG A 42 8.00 -2.93 -2.21
C ARG A 42 8.76 -2.09 -1.18
N LEU A 43 9.30 -0.95 -1.61
CA LEU A 43 10.00 -0.01 -0.73
C LEU A 43 9.05 0.59 0.31
N TRP A 44 7.88 1.04 -0.14
CA TRP A 44 6.84 1.58 0.73
C TRP A 44 6.42 0.56 1.79
N LYS A 45 6.22 -0.72 1.42
CA LYS A 45 5.83 -1.74 2.38
C LYS A 45 6.89 -1.92 3.49
N ALA A 46 8.17 -2.00 3.11
CA ALA A 46 9.25 -2.12 4.07
C ALA A 46 9.34 -0.90 5.00
N TYR A 47 9.16 0.31 4.46
CA TYR A 47 9.07 1.54 5.23
C TYR A 47 7.92 1.52 6.23
N VAL A 48 6.69 1.21 5.79
CA VAL A 48 5.51 1.15 6.66
C VAL A 48 5.63 0.08 7.73
N ASP A 49 6.14 -1.10 7.38
CA ASP A 49 6.34 -2.18 8.35
C ASP A 49 7.31 -1.73 9.47
N GLN A 50 8.39 -1.02 9.12
CA GLN A 50 9.34 -0.50 10.10
C GLN A 50 8.75 0.66 10.93
N GLU A 51 8.14 1.65 10.29
CA GLU A 51 7.60 2.82 10.99
C GLU A 51 6.42 2.46 11.90
N CYS A 52 5.55 1.53 11.49
CA CYS A 52 4.47 1.07 12.35
C CYS A 52 4.97 0.19 13.50
N SER A 53 6.08 -0.55 13.32
CA SER A 53 6.77 -1.23 14.42
C SER A 53 7.36 -0.23 15.41
N ASN A 54 8.00 0.83 14.92
CA ASN A 54 8.51 1.93 15.74
C ASN A 54 7.38 2.60 16.53
N ALA A 55 6.28 2.95 15.88
CA ALA A 55 5.11 3.55 16.51
C ALA A 55 4.52 2.63 17.59
N GLY A 56 4.41 1.33 17.30
CA GLY A 56 4.02 0.34 18.30
C GLY A 56 4.94 0.30 19.52
N SER A 57 6.25 0.40 19.30
CA SER A 57 7.27 0.30 20.35
C SER A 57 7.43 1.56 21.20
N TYR A 58 7.29 2.74 20.59
CA TYR A 58 7.61 4.02 21.24
C TYR A 58 6.40 4.89 21.57
N ILE A 59 5.25 4.68 20.91
CA ILE A 59 3.97 5.34 21.24
C ILE A 59 3.06 4.36 21.99
N GLY A 60 3.06 3.09 21.58
CA GLY A 60 2.27 2.03 22.21
C GLY A 60 0.92 1.78 21.53
N SER A 61 0.08 0.97 22.18
CA SER A 61 -1.25 0.64 21.66
C SER A 61 -2.12 1.88 21.48
N PRO A 62 -2.90 1.98 20.38
CA PRO A 62 -3.24 0.90 19.44
C PRO A 62 -2.34 0.83 18.19
N MET A 63 -1.16 1.44 18.19
CA MET A 63 -0.38 1.67 16.96
C MET A 63 0.00 0.39 16.19
N TYR A 64 0.21 -0.74 16.85
CA TYR A 64 0.51 -2.03 16.19
C TYR A 64 -0.50 -2.43 15.11
N SER A 65 -1.77 -2.03 15.23
CA SER A 65 -2.81 -2.34 14.25
C SER A 65 -3.42 -1.09 13.61
N TYR A 66 -3.37 0.05 14.28
CA TYR A 66 -3.91 1.31 13.77
C TYR A 66 -3.02 1.94 12.69
N CYS A 67 -1.71 2.06 12.94
CA CYS A 67 -0.75 2.58 11.97
C CYS A 67 -0.79 1.84 10.62
N PRO A 68 -0.65 0.50 10.56
CA PRO A 68 -0.62 -0.17 9.26
C PRO A 68 -1.97 -0.07 8.54
N MET A 69 -3.08 0.05 9.26
CA MET A 69 -4.40 0.24 8.65
C MET A 69 -4.53 1.63 7.99
N GLN A 70 -4.05 2.69 8.64
CA GLN A 70 -4.05 4.04 8.06
C GLN A 70 -3.13 4.16 6.85
N GLU A 71 -1.90 3.66 6.96
CA GLU A 71 -0.92 3.69 5.87
C GLU A 71 -1.43 2.94 4.63
N TYR A 72 -2.02 1.75 4.82
CA TYR A 72 -2.58 1.00 3.72
C TYR A 72 -3.79 1.71 3.09
N ALA A 73 -4.64 2.38 3.89
CA ALA A 73 -5.73 3.19 3.36
C ALA A 73 -5.23 4.36 2.50
N GLU A 74 -4.16 5.02 2.92
CA GLU A 74 -3.57 6.14 2.17
C GLU A 74 -2.90 5.65 0.88
N ARG A 75 -2.21 4.51 0.94
CA ARG A 75 -1.61 3.90 -0.25
C ARG A 75 -2.64 3.50 -1.30
N VAL A 76 -3.83 3.05 -0.87
CA VAL A 76 -4.95 2.81 -1.80
C VAL A 76 -5.30 4.09 -2.57
N LYS A 77 -5.50 5.22 -1.87
CA LYS A 77 -5.83 6.49 -2.54
C LYS A 77 -4.75 6.92 -3.53
N GLN A 78 -3.48 6.80 -3.14
CA GLN A 78 -2.36 7.13 -4.02
C GLN A 78 -2.34 6.24 -5.29
N LEU A 79 -2.62 4.94 -5.16
CA LEU A 79 -2.66 4.04 -6.31
C LEU A 79 -3.90 4.26 -7.18
N GLU A 80 -5.03 4.67 -6.61
CA GLU A 80 -6.21 5.12 -7.35
C GLU A 80 -5.89 6.32 -8.25
N GLU A 81 -5.04 7.27 -7.79
CA GLU A 81 -4.58 8.38 -8.63
C GLU A 81 -3.77 7.93 -9.84
N TYR A 82 -3.01 6.84 -9.73
CA TYR A 82 -2.24 6.33 -10.87
C TYR A 82 -3.10 5.60 -11.88
N VAL A 83 -4.26 5.09 -11.47
CA VAL A 83 -5.19 4.35 -12.34
C VAL A 83 -6.11 5.27 -13.15
N ASN A 84 -6.32 6.51 -12.69
CA ASN A 84 -7.10 7.54 -13.39
C ASN A 84 -6.42 8.02 -14.69
#